data_AF-A0A914BKT7-F1
#
_entry.id   AF-A0A914BKT7-F1
#
_cell.length_a   1.000
_cell.length_b   1.000
_cell.length_c   1.000
_cell.angle_alpha   90.00
_cell.angle_beta   90.00
_cell.angle_gamma   90.00
#
_symmetry.space_group_name_H-M   'P 1'
#
loop_
_entity.id
_entity.type
_entity.pdbx_description
1 polymer ?
#
loop_
_entity_poly.entity_id
_entity_poly.type
_entity_poly.pdbx_seq_one_letter_code
_entity_poly.pdbx_strand_id
1 'polypeptide(L)'
;MKVYMCLVLLMVVGGALSFAPRDAHADMFRAMLQLPNGYDREFYSASLAEHQLQFMERIPGHVKALIRLVKYWANECLPDTLHKSYPLELITVYRWENAGKPQSISKAQGLKDVLQVLTNLRGLRHYWAYLYYALANQAITQLGYINPIVLDPANPTNNACWVYQKGNNIIMIEEAARATLKFNLLKDVVVSANWKG
;
A
#
# COMPACT_ATOMS: atom_id res chain seq x y z
N MET A 1 -8.44 -19.29 -28.78
CA MET A 1 -7.03 -18.83 -28.72
C MET A 1 -6.76 -17.89 -27.54
N LYS A 2 -7.32 -18.16 -26.34
CA LYS A 2 -7.17 -17.31 -25.13
C LYS A 2 -6.61 -18.07 -23.90
N VAL A 3 -6.24 -19.34 -24.07
CA VAL A 3 -5.73 -20.21 -22.98
C VAL A 3 -4.20 -20.40 -23.08
N TYR A 4 -3.58 -20.01 -24.19
CA TYR A 4 -2.15 -20.26 -24.44
C TYR A 4 -1.17 -19.23 -23.86
N MET A 5 -1.63 -18.08 -23.36
CA MET A 5 -0.72 -17.09 -22.72
C MET A 5 -0.51 -17.31 -21.22
N CYS A 6 -1.38 -18.06 -20.53
CA CYS A 6 -1.13 -18.44 -19.12
C CYS A 6 -0.04 -19.52 -18.96
N LEU A 7 0.30 -20.24 -20.03
CA LEU A 7 1.24 -21.35 -19.97
C LEU A 7 2.71 -20.97 -20.15
N VAL A 8 3.02 -19.72 -20.52
CA VAL A 8 4.43 -19.29 -20.72
C VAL A 8 5.11 -18.87 -19.40
N LEU A 9 4.37 -18.73 -18.29
CA LEU A 9 4.94 -18.36 -16.98
C LEU A 9 5.22 -19.55 -16.05
N LEU A 10 4.92 -20.78 -16.48
CA LEU A 10 5.25 -22.01 -15.76
C LEU A 10 6.42 -22.75 -16.45
N MET A 11 7.58 -22.10 -16.53
CA MET A 11 8.83 -22.85 -16.65
C MET A 11 9.38 -23.10 -15.25
N VAL A 12 8.99 -24.25 -14.69
CA VAL A 12 9.76 -24.93 -13.65
C VAL A 12 11.09 -25.33 -14.27
N VAL A 13 12.16 -24.66 -13.87
CA VAL A 13 13.51 -25.25 -13.89
C VAL A 13 14.03 -25.16 -12.47
N GLY A 14 14.48 -26.30 -11.96
CA GLY A 14 14.65 -26.58 -10.55
C GLY A 14 15.54 -25.59 -9.78
N GLY A 15 15.21 -25.45 -8.50
CA GLY A 15 16.20 -25.22 -7.45
C GLY A 15 16.97 -23.90 -7.50
N ALA A 16 16.33 -22.78 -7.82
CA ALA A 16 16.70 -21.44 -7.33
C ALA A 16 15.60 -20.46 -7.75
N LEU A 17 15.11 -19.63 -6.81
CA LEU A 17 14.25 -18.49 -7.12
C LEU A 17 15.05 -17.46 -7.93
N SER A 18 15.10 -17.62 -9.26
CA SER A 18 15.63 -16.58 -10.14
C SER A 18 14.52 -15.58 -10.45
N PHE A 19 14.73 -14.32 -10.05
CA PHE A 19 13.89 -13.20 -10.46
C PHE A 19 13.77 -13.19 -11.99
N ALA A 20 12.55 -13.05 -12.51
CA ALA A 20 12.36 -12.75 -13.93
C ALA A 20 13.19 -11.49 -14.28
N PRO A 21 13.77 -11.40 -15.50
CA PRO A 21 14.48 -10.21 -15.91
C PRO A 21 13.60 -8.97 -15.68
N ARG A 22 14.19 -7.88 -15.20
CA ARG A 22 13.48 -6.60 -14.91
C ARG A 22 12.58 -6.16 -16.08
N ASP A 23 12.94 -6.53 -17.30
CA ASP A 23 12.22 -6.22 -18.54
C ASP A 23 10.89 -6.99 -18.68
N ALA A 24 10.79 -8.22 -18.17
CA ALA A 24 9.59 -9.05 -18.29
C ALA A 24 8.39 -8.48 -17.50
N HIS A 25 8.63 -7.93 -16.31
CA HIS A 25 7.58 -7.25 -15.53
C HIS A 25 7.11 -5.96 -16.20
N ALA A 26 8.04 -5.19 -16.79
CA ALA A 26 7.71 -3.94 -17.46
C ALA A 26 6.75 -4.17 -18.65
N ASP A 27 6.99 -5.20 -19.45
CA ASP A 27 6.12 -5.53 -20.59
C ASP A 27 4.75 -6.04 -20.15
N MET A 28 4.70 -6.88 -19.11
CA MET A 28 3.43 -7.29 -18.50
C MET A 28 2.63 -6.09 -17.99
N PHE A 29 3.26 -5.15 -17.27
CA PHE A 29 2.56 -3.96 -16.79
C PHE A 29 2.10 -3.04 -17.94
N ARG A 30 2.90 -2.89 -19.00
CA ARG A 30 2.47 -2.17 -20.22
C ARG A 30 1.24 -2.84 -20.83
N ALA A 31 1.24 -4.16 -20.95
CA ALA A 31 0.09 -4.91 -21.44
C ALA A 31 -1.15 -4.69 -20.55
N MET A 32 -1.00 -4.73 -19.23
CA MET A 32 -2.09 -4.45 -18.28
C MET A 32 -2.68 -3.04 -18.45
N LEU A 33 -1.84 -2.04 -18.74
CA LEU A 33 -2.27 -0.66 -18.99
C LEU A 33 -3.05 -0.49 -20.31
N GLN A 34 -2.83 -1.38 -21.29
CA GLN A 34 -3.60 -1.39 -22.55
C GLN A 34 -4.93 -2.14 -22.44
N LEU A 35 -5.20 -2.83 -21.31
CA LEU A 35 -6.45 -3.57 -21.15
C LEU A 35 -7.65 -2.61 -21.04
N PRO A 36 -8.77 -2.92 -21.70
CA PRO A 36 -9.90 -2.00 -21.81
C PRO A 36 -10.70 -1.86 -20.51
N ASN A 37 -10.60 -2.82 -19.59
CA ASN A 37 -11.39 -2.84 -18.36
C ASN A 37 -10.57 -3.34 -17.15
N GLY A 38 -11.11 -3.12 -15.95
CA GLY A 38 -10.49 -3.55 -14.70
C GLY A 38 -10.56 -5.05 -14.45
N TYR A 39 -11.60 -5.73 -14.97
CA TYR A 39 -11.78 -7.17 -14.79
C TYR A 39 -10.64 -7.98 -15.40
N ASP A 40 -10.20 -7.62 -16.61
CA ASP A 40 -9.05 -8.25 -17.26
C ASP A 40 -7.77 -8.00 -16.46
N ARG A 41 -7.60 -6.82 -15.86
CA ARG A 41 -6.45 -6.49 -14.99
C ARG A 41 -6.44 -7.30 -13.68
N GLU A 42 -7.60 -7.69 -13.16
CA GLU A 42 -7.69 -8.50 -11.93
C GLU A 42 -7.09 -9.89 -12.13
N PHE A 43 -7.22 -10.51 -13.31
CA PHE A 43 -6.56 -11.79 -13.61
C PHE A 43 -5.04 -11.69 -13.56
N TYR A 44 -4.47 -10.60 -14.07
CA TYR A 44 -3.03 -10.35 -13.93
C TYR A 44 -2.65 -10.10 -12.47
N SER A 45 -3.50 -9.38 -11.72
CA SER A 45 -3.25 -9.07 -10.31
C SER A 45 -3.12 -10.33 -9.46
N ALA A 46 -3.88 -11.40 -9.76
CA ALA A 46 -3.75 -12.68 -9.07
C ALA A 46 -2.34 -13.29 -9.24
N SER A 47 -1.71 -13.14 -10.41
CA SER A 47 -0.33 -13.62 -10.65
C SER A 47 0.74 -12.83 -9.88
N LEU A 48 0.38 -11.65 -9.34
CA LEU A 48 1.26 -10.77 -8.59
C LEU A 48 1.13 -10.95 -7.07
N ALA A 49 0.22 -11.81 -6.60
CA ALA A 49 0.00 -12.05 -5.18
C ALA A 49 1.28 -12.48 -4.45
N GLU A 50 2.13 -13.31 -5.09
CA GLU A 50 3.41 -13.71 -4.50
C GLU A 50 4.33 -12.51 -4.25
N HIS A 51 4.37 -11.54 -5.17
CA HIS A 51 5.19 -10.33 -5.02
C HIS A 51 4.67 -9.42 -3.90
N GLN A 52 3.34 -9.35 -3.72
CA GLN A 52 2.72 -8.65 -2.59
C GLN A 52 3.10 -9.32 -1.26
N LEU A 53 3.05 -10.65 -1.20
CA LEU A 53 3.46 -11.42 -0.02
C LEU A 53 4.93 -11.20 0.30
N GLN A 54 5.81 -11.35 -0.69
CA GLN A 54 7.25 -11.11 -0.53
C GLN A 54 7.56 -9.68 -0.05
N PHE A 55 6.81 -8.67 -0.51
CA PHE A 55 6.92 -7.31 0.01
C PHE A 55 6.60 -7.25 1.51
N MET A 56 5.49 -7.86 1.93
CA MET A 56 5.05 -7.87 3.33
C MET A 56 5.90 -8.77 4.24
N GLU A 57 6.49 -9.84 3.72
CA GLU A 57 7.39 -10.74 4.44
C GLU A 57 8.62 -10.01 4.97
N ARG A 58 9.21 -9.15 4.13
CA ARG A 58 10.41 -8.34 4.45
C ARG A 58 10.16 -7.29 5.53
N ILE A 59 8.91 -7.01 5.87
CA ILE A 59 8.56 -6.01 6.89
C ILE A 59 8.90 -6.55 8.29
N PRO A 60 9.71 -5.84 9.09
CA PRO A 60 10.12 -6.30 10.42
C PRO A 60 8.97 -6.54 11.39
N GLY A 61 9.16 -7.45 12.34
CA GLY A 61 8.13 -7.83 13.32
C GLY A 61 7.60 -6.66 14.16
N HIS A 62 8.45 -5.70 14.52
CA HIS A 62 8.03 -4.50 15.25
C HIS A 62 7.16 -3.58 14.40
N VAL A 63 7.34 -3.53 13.09
CA VAL A 63 6.48 -2.77 12.18
C VAL A 63 5.16 -3.51 11.96
N LYS A 64 5.17 -4.84 11.84
CA LYS A 64 3.96 -5.67 11.82
C LYS A 64 3.12 -5.49 13.09
N ALA A 65 3.74 -5.30 14.24
CA ALA A 65 3.03 -4.96 15.47
C ALA A 65 2.38 -3.55 15.41
N LEU A 66 3.03 -2.56 14.80
CA LEU A 66 2.44 -1.24 14.57
C LEU A 66 1.25 -1.32 13.59
N ILE A 67 1.39 -2.10 12.52
CA ILE A 67 0.30 -2.37 11.56
C ILE A 67 -0.93 -2.93 12.28
N ARG A 68 -0.75 -3.91 13.18
CA ARG A 68 -1.86 -4.46 13.98
C ARG A 68 -2.52 -3.38 14.83
N LEU A 69 -1.75 -2.48 15.42
CA LEU A 69 -2.27 -1.36 16.21
C LEU A 69 -3.08 -0.37 15.34
N VAL A 70 -2.61 -0.04 14.12
CA VAL A 70 -3.35 0.82 13.18
C VAL A 70 -4.65 0.16 12.72
N LYS A 71 -4.63 -1.16 12.46
CA LYS A 71 -5.83 -1.92 12.10
C LYS A 71 -6.83 -1.98 13.25
N TYR A 72 -6.36 -2.15 14.48
CA TYR A 72 -7.20 -2.08 15.67
C TYR A 72 -7.84 -0.69 15.81
N TRP A 73 -7.06 0.40 15.65
CA TRP A 73 -7.64 1.74 15.62
C TRP A 73 -8.74 1.89 14.56
N ALA A 74 -8.51 1.40 13.34
CA ALA A 74 -9.51 1.44 12.28
C ALA A 74 -10.78 0.65 12.64
N ASN A 75 -10.63 -0.52 13.28
CA ASN A 75 -11.76 -1.31 13.76
C ASN A 75 -12.64 -0.53 14.75
N GLU A 76 -12.00 0.17 15.69
CA GLU A 76 -12.71 0.89 16.76
C GLU A 76 -13.28 2.24 16.31
N CYS A 77 -12.63 2.91 15.35
CA CYS A 77 -12.89 4.31 15.03
C CYS A 77 -13.54 4.53 13.66
N LEU A 78 -13.60 3.50 12.80
CA LEU A 78 -14.17 3.59 11.45
C LEU A 78 -15.32 2.59 11.28
N PRO A 79 -16.25 2.84 10.36
CA PRO A 79 -17.24 1.83 9.98
C PRO A 79 -16.59 0.62 9.30
N ASP A 80 -17.22 -0.56 9.43
CA ASP A 80 -16.74 -1.85 8.91
C ASP A 80 -16.37 -1.83 7.42
N THR A 81 -17.06 -1.00 6.64
CA THR A 81 -16.79 -0.83 5.20
C THR A 81 -15.39 -0.26 4.93
N LEU A 82 -14.77 0.39 5.91
CA LEU A 82 -13.45 1.03 5.85
C LEU A 82 -12.35 0.26 6.57
N HIS A 83 -12.65 -0.90 7.18
CA HIS A 83 -11.66 -1.78 7.83
C HIS A 83 -10.76 -2.52 6.83
N LYS A 84 -10.42 -1.88 5.71
CA LYS A 84 -9.57 -2.45 4.68
C LYS A 84 -8.14 -2.48 5.21
N SER A 85 -7.67 -3.71 5.43
CA SER A 85 -6.35 -3.98 6.01
C SER A 85 -5.22 -3.47 5.12
N TYR A 86 -5.30 -3.73 3.82
CA TYR A 86 -4.20 -3.52 2.89
C TYR A 86 -3.77 -2.05 2.73
N PRO A 87 -4.66 -1.06 2.58
CA PRO A 87 -4.26 0.34 2.49
C PRO A 87 -3.58 0.84 3.77
N LEU A 88 -4.10 0.44 4.94
CA LEU A 88 -3.51 0.80 6.23
C LEU A 88 -2.14 0.16 6.44
N GLU A 89 -1.97 -1.09 6.01
CA GLU A 89 -0.69 -1.79 5.99
C GLU A 89 0.33 -1.02 5.17
N LEU A 90 -0.01 -0.69 3.92
CA LEU A 90 0.87 0.05 3.01
C LEU A 90 1.19 1.47 3.49
N ILE A 91 0.21 2.22 4.01
CA ILE A 91 0.44 3.54 4.60
C ILE A 91 1.40 3.43 5.79
N THR A 92 1.22 2.43 6.66
CA THR A 92 2.09 2.22 7.82
C THR A 92 3.52 1.90 7.40
N VAL A 93 3.70 1.03 6.39
CA VAL A 93 5.02 0.73 5.82
C VAL A 93 5.65 1.99 5.25
N TYR A 94 4.94 2.72 4.39
CA TYR A 94 5.41 3.98 3.80
C TYR A 94 5.91 4.97 4.87
N ARG A 95 5.15 5.14 5.96
CA ARG A 95 5.54 6.05 7.06
C ARG A 95 6.78 5.57 7.81
N TRP A 96 6.89 4.27 8.04
CA TRP A 96 8.08 3.69 8.64
C TRP A 96 9.32 3.84 7.75
N GLU A 97 9.16 3.70 6.43
CA GLU A 97 10.25 3.90 5.48
C GLU A 97 10.70 5.37 5.44
N ASN A 98 9.76 6.32 5.44
CA ASN A 98 10.05 7.75 5.52
C ASN A 98 10.73 8.15 6.84
N ALA A 99 10.47 7.44 7.94
CA ALA A 99 11.15 7.63 9.22
C ALA A 99 12.58 7.02 9.23
N GLY A 100 13.12 6.61 8.09
CA GLY A 100 14.48 6.07 7.98
C GLY A 100 14.60 4.60 8.39
N LYS A 101 13.52 3.82 8.29
CA LYS A 101 13.49 2.38 8.58
C LYS A 101 14.08 1.99 9.95
N PRO A 102 13.69 2.65 11.05
CA PRO A 102 14.25 2.41 12.37
C PRO A 102 14.03 0.96 12.83
N GLN A 103 15.08 0.36 13.38
CA GLN A 103 15.08 -1.02 13.90
C GLN A 103 14.35 -1.14 15.25
N SER A 104 14.19 -0.03 15.96
CA SER A 104 13.39 0.07 17.18
C SER A 104 12.53 1.33 17.10
N ILE A 105 11.25 1.22 17.46
CA ILE A 105 10.27 2.30 17.28
C ILE A 105 9.37 2.45 18.50
N SER A 106 9.06 3.69 18.86
CA SER A 106 7.91 4.00 19.70
C SER A 106 6.63 3.75 18.93
N LYS A 107 5.79 2.84 19.43
CA LYS A 107 4.49 2.53 18.81
C LYS A 107 3.54 3.73 18.86
N ALA A 108 3.62 4.54 19.90
CA ALA A 108 2.84 5.75 20.02
C ALA A 108 3.22 6.79 18.96
N GLN A 109 4.53 7.00 18.71
CA GLN A 109 4.98 7.91 17.64
C GLN A 109 4.61 7.38 16.26
N GLY A 110 4.82 6.09 16.00
CA GLY A 110 4.43 5.47 14.74
C GLY A 110 2.93 5.56 14.48
N LEU A 111 2.09 5.31 15.50
CA LEU A 111 0.63 5.47 15.38
C LEU A 111 0.27 6.94 15.13
N LYS A 112 0.86 7.88 15.87
CA LYS A 112 0.61 9.32 15.69
C LYS A 112 0.98 9.79 14.28
N ASP A 113 2.14 9.37 13.76
CA ASP A 113 2.58 9.74 12.41
C ASP A 113 1.64 9.20 11.33
N VAL A 114 1.21 7.94 11.45
CA VAL A 114 0.20 7.36 10.54
C VAL A 114 -1.11 8.13 10.62
N LEU A 115 -1.62 8.43 11.82
CA LEU A 115 -2.85 9.20 12.00
C LEU A 115 -2.74 10.61 11.43
N GLN A 116 -1.59 11.28 11.58
CA GLN A 116 -1.35 12.59 10.97
C GLN A 116 -1.48 12.55 9.45
N VAL A 117 -0.94 11.52 8.80
CA VAL A 117 -1.13 11.31 7.36
C VAL A 117 -2.61 11.07 7.03
N LEU A 118 -3.31 10.29 7.84
CA LEU A 118 -4.74 10.05 7.65
C LEU A 118 -5.60 11.31 7.86
N THR A 119 -5.14 12.34 8.59
CA THR A 119 -5.86 13.64 8.68
C THR A 119 -5.81 14.45 7.39
N ASN A 120 -4.86 14.18 6.51
CA ASN A 120 -4.72 14.81 5.19
C ASN A 120 -4.65 13.74 4.11
N LEU A 121 -5.59 12.79 4.15
CA LEU A 121 -5.60 11.66 3.24
C LEU A 121 -5.72 12.11 1.78
N ARG A 122 -6.41 13.22 1.51
CA ARG A 122 -6.47 13.83 0.16
C ARG A 122 -5.12 14.31 -0.38
N GLY A 123 -4.14 14.57 0.49
CA GLY A 123 -2.77 14.92 0.10
C GLY A 123 -1.87 13.71 -0.15
N LEU A 124 -2.31 12.49 0.18
CA LEU A 124 -1.47 11.31 0.12
C LEU A 124 -1.23 10.84 -1.32
N ARG A 125 0.03 10.79 -1.71
CA ARG A 125 0.52 10.12 -2.93
C ARG A 125 1.81 9.38 -2.62
N HIS A 126 1.81 8.07 -2.81
CA HIS A 126 3.00 7.23 -2.68
C HIS A 126 2.94 6.02 -3.62
N TYR A 127 4.12 5.59 -4.08
CA TYR A 127 4.31 4.36 -4.84
C TYR A 127 5.75 3.89 -4.66
N TRP A 128 5.95 2.57 -4.70
CA TRP A 128 7.26 1.96 -4.54
C TRP A 128 7.96 1.81 -5.90
N ALA A 129 9.27 2.08 -5.91
CA ALA A 129 10.09 2.02 -7.12
C ALA A 129 10.61 0.61 -7.46
N TYR A 130 10.01 -0.47 -6.91
CA TYR A 130 10.60 -1.81 -6.95
C TYR A 130 10.39 -2.53 -8.28
N LEU A 131 9.15 -2.65 -8.77
CA LEU A 131 8.85 -3.40 -10.01
C LEU A 131 8.50 -2.52 -11.21
N TYR A 132 8.01 -1.29 -11.00
CA TYR A 132 7.35 -0.52 -12.06
C TYR A 132 7.67 0.99 -12.03
N TYR A 133 8.78 1.42 -11.43
CA TYR A 133 9.05 2.85 -11.20
C TYR A 133 8.82 3.75 -12.43
N ALA A 134 9.33 3.35 -13.60
CA ALA A 134 9.17 4.11 -14.85
C ALA A 134 7.72 4.19 -15.35
N LEU A 135 6.84 3.29 -14.92
CA LEU A 135 5.45 3.18 -15.32
C LEU A 135 4.48 3.79 -14.30
N ALA A 136 4.93 4.17 -13.10
CA ALA A 136 4.04 4.63 -12.03
C ALA A 136 3.24 5.87 -12.44
N ASN A 137 3.91 6.90 -12.97
CA ASN A 137 3.24 8.13 -13.44
C ASN A 137 2.33 7.86 -14.65
N GLN A 138 2.76 6.99 -15.57
CA GLN A 138 1.92 6.56 -16.70
C GLN A 138 0.64 5.89 -16.21
N ALA A 139 0.73 4.97 -15.26
CA ALA A 139 -0.42 4.27 -14.70
C ALA A 139 -1.39 5.22 -14.00
N ILE A 140 -0.87 6.14 -13.17
CA ILE A 140 -1.67 7.18 -12.50
C ILE A 140 -2.45 8.02 -13.52
N THR A 141 -1.79 8.48 -14.58
CA THR A 141 -2.43 9.31 -15.61
C THR A 141 -3.42 8.52 -16.47
N GLN A 142 -3.02 7.36 -17.00
CA GLN A 142 -3.87 6.57 -17.91
C GLN A 142 -5.10 5.98 -17.21
N LEU A 143 -4.98 5.60 -15.93
CA LEU A 143 -6.08 5.04 -15.16
C LEU A 143 -6.90 6.12 -14.42
N GLY A 144 -6.56 7.40 -14.59
CA GLY A 144 -7.31 8.51 -14.01
C GLY A 144 -7.31 8.52 -12.47
N TYR A 145 -6.22 8.07 -11.84
CA TYR A 145 -6.15 8.04 -10.38
C TYR A 145 -6.10 9.44 -9.80
N ILE A 146 -7.08 9.73 -8.94
CA ILE A 146 -7.11 10.90 -8.06
C ILE A 146 -6.56 10.52 -6.69
N ASN A 147 -6.22 11.49 -5.85
CA ASN A 147 -5.77 11.21 -4.47
C ASN A 147 -6.92 10.72 -3.58
N PRO A 148 -6.64 9.94 -2.51
CA PRO A 148 -5.36 9.35 -2.13
C PRO A 148 -4.83 8.31 -3.13
N ILE A 149 -3.53 8.34 -3.39
CA ILE A 149 -2.83 7.35 -4.20
C ILE A 149 -1.82 6.61 -3.32
N VAL A 150 -2.03 5.32 -3.15
CA VAL A 150 -1.01 4.38 -2.66
C VAL A 150 -1.02 3.21 -3.63
N LEU A 151 -0.10 3.23 -4.60
CA LEU A 151 -0.01 2.13 -5.54
C LEU A 151 0.53 0.89 -4.83
N ASP A 152 -0.10 -0.25 -5.11
CA ASP A 152 0.35 -1.56 -4.68
C ASP A 152 1.82 -1.78 -5.08
N PRO A 153 2.73 -2.11 -4.16
CA PRO A 153 4.16 -2.28 -4.46
C PRO A 153 4.48 -3.28 -5.58
N ALA A 154 3.57 -4.23 -5.84
CA ALA A 154 3.71 -5.24 -6.87
C ALA A 154 2.91 -4.93 -8.16
N ASN A 155 1.97 -3.98 -8.12
CA ASN A 155 1.04 -3.75 -9.22
C ASN A 155 0.76 -2.24 -9.46
N PRO A 156 1.28 -1.64 -10.55
CA PRO A 156 1.05 -0.22 -10.83
C PRO A 156 -0.40 0.11 -11.18
N THR A 157 -1.21 -0.89 -11.56
CA THR A 157 -2.62 -0.70 -11.94
C THR A 157 -3.58 -0.92 -10.77
N ASN A 158 -3.08 -0.96 -9.53
CA ASN A 158 -3.88 -1.13 -8.34
C ASN A 158 -3.59 0.00 -7.35
N ASN A 159 -4.51 0.97 -7.25
CA ASN A 159 -4.50 1.93 -6.15
C ASN A 159 -5.16 1.29 -4.92
N ALA A 160 -4.37 0.95 -3.91
CA ALA A 160 -4.86 0.34 -2.68
C ALA A 160 -5.93 1.24 -2.01
N CYS A 161 -5.79 2.56 -2.10
CA CYS A 161 -6.71 3.51 -1.49
C CYS A 161 -8.02 3.72 -2.26
N TRP A 162 -8.28 3.00 -3.36
CA TRP A 162 -9.52 3.11 -4.16
C TRP A 162 -10.80 3.12 -3.32
N VAL A 163 -10.89 2.24 -2.32
CA VAL A 163 -12.08 2.14 -1.44
C VAL A 163 -12.34 3.40 -0.63
N TYR A 164 -11.30 4.16 -0.29
CA TYR A 164 -11.43 5.39 0.48
C TYR A 164 -11.98 6.54 -0.36
N GLN A 165 -11.97 6.43 -1.69
CA GLN A 165 -12.44 7.49 -2.60
C GLN A 165 -13.95 7.50 -2.80
N LYS A 166 -14.67 6.48 -2.29
CA LYS A 166 -16.11 6.35 -2.50
C LYS A 166 -16.89 7.23 -1.51
N GLY A 167 -17.83 8.03 -2.02
CA GLY A 167 -18.72 8.85 -1.19
C GLY A 167 -17.96 9.71 -0.17
N ASN A 168 -18.37 9.64 1.10
CA ASN A 168 -17.79 10.44 2.19
C ASN A 168 -16.66 9.72 2.95
N ASN A 169 -16.15 8.60 2.44
CA ASN A 169 -15.19 7.74 3.15
C ASN A 169 -13.91 8.49 3.57
N ILE A 170 -13.37 9.35 2.70
CA ILE A 170 -12.21 10.20 3.04
C ILE A 170 -12.51 11.07 4.26
N ILE A 171 -13.68 11.72 4.28
CA ILE A 171 -14.06 12.64 5.36
C ILE A 171 -14.13 11.87 6.68
N MET A 172 -14.78 10.70 6.68
CA MET A 172 -14.89 9.84 7.86
C MET A 172 -13.52 9.45 8.42
N ILE A 173 -12.58 9.05 7.54
CA ILE A 173 -11.22 8.67 7.97
C ILE A 173 -10.46 9.87 8.53
N GLU A 174 -10.50 11.01 7.84
CA GLU A 174 -9.79 12.21 8.27
C GLU A 174 -10.33 12.75 9.61
N GLU A 175 -11.65 12.73 9.81
CA GLU A 175 -12.30 13.16 11.05
C GLU A 175 -12.02 12.21 12.21
N ALA A 176 -12.12 10.89 11.99
CA ALA A 176 -11.76 9.91 12.99
C ALA A 176 -10.29 10.06 13.42
N ALA A 177 -9.36 10.21 12.47
CA ALA A 177 -7.96 10.44 12.77
C ALA A 177 -7.74 11.75 13.54
N ARG A 178 -8.39 12.85 13.14
CA ARG A 178 -8.35 14.14 13.85
C ARG A 178 -8.88 14.03 15.28
N ALA A 179 -9.95 13.27 15.50
CA ALA A 179 -10.51 13.03 16.82
C ALA A 179 -9.55 12.22 17.70
N THR A 180 -9.00 11.12 17.18
CA THR A 180 -8.04 10.27 17.91
C THR A 180 -6.78 11.02 18.33
N LEU A 181 -6.26 11.91 17.49
CA LEU A 181 -5.08 12.72 17.81
C LEU A 181 -5.27 13.67 19.00
N LYS A 182 -6.51 13.97 19.39
CA LYS A 182 -6.83 14.79 20.57
C LYS A 182 -6.80 14.01 21.88
N PHE A 183 -6.76 12.67 21.84
CA PHE A 183 -6.74 11.86 23.05
C PHE A 183 -5.42 12.00 23.82
N ASN A 184 -5.50 11.94 25.16
CA ASN A 184 -4.34 12.06 26.05
C ASN A 184 -3.20 11.11 25.70
N LEU A 185 -3.52 9.93 25.16
CA LEU A 185 -2.53 8.94 24.71
C LEU A 185 -1.58 9.48 23.64
N LEU A 186 -2.05 10.37 22.77
CA LEU A 186 -1.30 10.86 21.61
C LEU A 186 -1.05 12.37 21.62
N LYS A 187 -1.80 13.15 22.40
CA LYS A 187 -1.73 14.62 22.37
C LYS A 187 -0.31 15.12 22.65
N ASP A 188 0.37 14.55 23.65
CA ASP A 188 1.69 14.97 24.11
C ASP A 188 2.85 14.22 23.43
N VAL A 189 2.54 13.24 22.57
CA VAL A 189 3.57 12.47 21.85
C VAL A 189 4.17 13.34 20.74
N VAL A 190 5.49 13.54 20.73
CA VAL A 190 6.17 14.24 19.63
C VAL A 190 6.70 13.21 18.63
N VAL A 191 6.40 13.38 17.34
CA VAL A 191 6.92 12.50 16.28
C VAL A 191 8.33 12.93 15.91
N SER A 192 9.32 12.10 16.19
CA SER A 192 10.72 12.33 15.78
C SER A 192 11.03 11.66 14.44
N ALA A 193 12.12 12.08 13.78
CA ALA A 193 12.51 11.61 12.46
C ALA A 193 12.78 10.09 12.35
N ASN A 194 12.97 9.39 13.48
CA ASN A 194 13.22 7.95 13.56
C ASN A 194 12.27 7.23 14.53
N TRP A 195 11.18 7.89 14.91
CA TRP A 195 10.22 7.42 15.90
C TRP A 195 10.84 6.95 17.22
N LYS A 196 11.96 7.54 17.63
CA LYS A 196 12.57 7.31 18.94
C LYS A 196 12.02 8.31 19.96
N GLY A 197 11.78 7.80 21.17
CA GLY A 197 11.38 8.59 22.34
C GLY A 197 12.56 9.29 22.98
#